data_AF-A0A523I793-F1
#
_entry.id   AF-A0A523I793-F1
#
_cell.length_a   1.000
_cell.length_b   1.000
_cell.length_c   1.000
_cell.angle_alpha   90.00
_cell.angle_beta   90.00
_cell.angle_gamma   90.00
#
_symmetry.space_group_name_H-M   'P 1'
#
loop_
_entity.id
_entity.type
_entity.pdbx_description
1 polymer ?
#
loop_
_entity_poly.entity_id
_entity_poly.type
_entity_poly.pdbx_seq_one_letter_code
_entity_poly.pdbx_strand_id
1 'polypeptide(L)'
;MKYMKQVAGAGIILLFGLGTSNSYSQVEPDSLQAWLSDAPRVFLDCNRCDHDYIQTEITFVNYVRDRKQAQVHVLVTTQRTGSGGREYTLTFIGREKFIGMADTLKFVSGNTDTGNDIRQGYVTTLKLGLVRFAAKTPVAKQISISHQKQEVGPAEVKDKWNHWVFRISARGFFSGQKQSSSLSIGGSFSASHVTDNWKIRLSPRADYSRRSFTIDDETQSLPDHSYGFASTFVRSINEHWSVGSFQGASSSTFSNTKLQVAFTPAFEYNLFPYSESTRRELRFLYRIGARKIQYRKETIFDKTEETLLGHELSVTLETTQTWGSIEFSLEGSNFFHDFSKNRLTFFAELEMRLFKGFSLTLVGSYSRIRDQLSLTKGDAETEDVLLLRRELATSFEYFSFVRLSYTFGSIFSSVVNSRFGNSRN
;
A
#
# COMPACT_ATOMS: atom_id res chain seq x y z
N MET A 1 118.73 13.53 -13.34
CA MET A 1 117.80 12.71 -14.14
C MET A 1 116.60 13.59 -14.52
N LYS A 2 116.17 13.55 -15.79
CA LYS A 2 115.37 14.55 -16.53
C LYS A 2 113.87 14.68 -16.12
N TYR A 3 113.38 15.93 -16.16
CA TYR A 3 112.12 16.48 -16.74
C TYR A 3 110.71 15.84 -16.59
N MET A 4 109.71 16.74 -16.68
CA MET A 4 108.26 16.64 -17.07
C MET A 4 107.24 16.59 -15.91
N LYS A 5 106.37 17.58 -15.63
CA LYS A 5 105.34 18.38 -16.37
C LYS A 5 104.09 17.59 -16.84
N GLN A 6 102.92 18.08 -16.38
CA GLN A 6 101.61 18.20 -17.08
C GLN A 6 100.82 16.88 -17.32
N VAL A 7 99.47 16.74 -17.36
CA VAL A 7 98.26 17.56 -17.69
C VAL A 7 97.04 16.88 -16.98
N ALA A 8 96.15 17.58 -16.28
CA ALA A 8 94.79 18.06 -16.65
C ALA A 8 93.85 17.10 -17.43
N GLY A 9 92.58 17.01 -17.00
CA GLY A 9 91.49 16.37 -17.72
C GLY A 9 90.15 16.44 -16.99
N ALA A 10 89.07 16.69 -17.73
CA ALA A 10 87.65 16.77 -17.37
C ALA A 10 87.20 18.12 -16.77
N GLY A 11 86.21 18.85 -17.27
CA GLY A 11 85.15 18.57 -18.24
C GLY A 11 83.97 19.47 -17.85
N ILE A 12 83.67 20.49 -18.65
CA ILE A 12 82.63 21.50 -18.38
C ILE A 12 81.25 20.90 -18.67
N ILE A 13 80.36 20.89 -17.67
CA ILE A 13 78.92 20.61 -17.85
C ILE A 13 78.15 21.91 -17.53
N LEU A 14 77.47 22.42 -18.55
CA LEU A 14 76.50 23.52 -18.46
C LEU A 14 75.23 23.04 -17.73
N LEU A 15 74.85 23.71 -16.63
CA LEU A 15 73.53 23.59 -16.02
C LEU A 15 72.53 24.53 -16.70
N PHE A 16 71.53 23.97 -17.37
CA PHE A 16 70.31 24.66 -17.78
C PHE A 16 69.34 24.70 -16.60
N GLY A 17 68.99 25.90 -16.13
CA GLY A 17 67.92 26.11 -15.15
C GLY A 17 66.55 26.12 -15.84
N LEU A 18 65.77 25.05 -15.65
CA LEU A 18 64.34 25.03 -15.97
C LEU A 18 63.56 25.46 -14.72
N GLY A 19 63.06 26.70 -14.74
CA GLY A 19 62.09 27.17 -13.75
C GLY A 19 60.71 26.59 -14.06
N THR A 20 60.21 25.71 -13.18
CA THR A 20 58.83 25.24 -13.21
C THR A 20 57.94 26.24 -12.48
N SER A 21 57.10 26.96 -13.22
CA SER A 21 55.97 27.70 -12.68
C SER A 21 54.90 26.72 -12.21
N ASN A 22 54.73 26.58 -10.90
CA ASN A 22 53.58 25.90 -10.31
C ASN A 22 52.34 26.81 -10.46
N SER A 23 51.61 26.62 -11.56
CA SER A 23 50.25 27.14 -11.68
C SER A 23 49.34 26.30 -10.78
N TYR A 24 49.01 26.83 -9.60
CA TYR A 24 47.85 26.36 -8.85
C TYR A 24 46.60 26.76 -9.63
N SER A 25 46.05 25.83 -10.40
CA SER A 25 44.66 25.93 -10.85
C SER A 25 43.78 25.83 -9.62
N GLN A 26 43.16 26.94 -9.22
CA GLN A 26 42.04 26.89 -8.30
C GLN A 26 40.90 26.19 -9.05
N VAL A 27 40.63 24.94 -8.67
CA VAL A 27 39.36 24.30 -9.00
C VAL A 27 38.30 25.11 -8.26
N GLU A 28 37.60 25.98 -8.98
CA GLU A 28 36.37 26.60 -8.52
C GLU A 28 35.49 25.46 -7.97
N PRO A 29 35.02 25.49 -6.71
CA PRO A 29 34.08 24.48 -6.26
C PRO A 29 32.90 24.58 -7.20
N ASP A 30 32.66 23.49 -7.94
CA ASP A 30 31.63 23.37 -8.94
C ASP A 30 30.38 24.09 -8.43
N SER A 31 30.02 25.22 -9.07
CA SER A 31 28.97 26.11 -8.56
C SER A 31 27.67 25.34 -8.30
N LEU A 32 27.49 24.20 -8.99
CA LEU A 32 26.47 23.19 -8.75
C LEU A 32 26.46 22.59 -7.33
N GLN A 33 27.61 22.23 -6.79
CA GLN A 33 27.75 21.64 -5.45
C GLN A 33 27.56 22.67 -4.34
N ALA A 34 27.93 23.94 -4.57
CA ALA A 34 27.80 25.00 -3.60
C ALA A 34 26.32 25.36 -3.32
N TRP A 35 25.47 25.49 -4.34
CA TRP A 35 24.06 25.84 -4.11
C TRP A 35 23.22 24.68 -3.58
N LEU A 36 23.54 23.43 -3.96
CA LEU A 36 22.90 22.25 -3.40
C LEU A 36 23.09 22.23 -1.88
N SER A 37 24.22 22.69 -1.34
CA SER A 37 24.43 22.76 0.12
C SER A 37 23.39 23.62 0.86
N ASP A 38 22.77 24.59 0.18
CA ASP A 38 21.78 25.53 0.72
C ASP A 38 20.31 25.12 0.44
N ALA A 39 20.10 24.05 -0.33
CA ALA A 39 18.76 23.54 -0.64
C ALA A 39 18.07 22.93 0.60
N PRO A 40 16.74 23.07 0.75
CA PRO A 40 16.02 22.45 1.86
C PRO A 40 16.28 20.95 1.95
N ARG A 41 16.59 20.45 3.16
CA ARG A 41 16.71 19.01 3.40
C ARG A 41 15.33 18.39 3.62
N VAL A 42 14.93 17.49 2.73
CA VAL A 42 13.60 16.89 2.68
C VAL A 42 13.67 15.40 3.00
N PHE A 43 12.88 14.96 3.98
CA PHE A 43 12.60 13.54 4.19
C PHE A 43 11.23 13.22 3.61
N LEU A 44 11.20 12.32 2.63
CA LEU A 44 9.98 11.86 1.98
C LEU A 44 9.49 10.58 2.66
N ASP A 45 8.45 10.71 3.47
CA ASP A 45 7.80 9.61 4.17
C ASP A 45 6.66 9.08 3.29
N CYS A 46 7.02 8.21 2.34
CA CYS A 46 6.09 7.55 1.45
C CYS A 46 6.51 6.12 1.12
N ASN A 47 5.68 5.15 1.52
CA ASN A 47 5.95 3.72 1.34
C ASN A 47 5.61 3.17 -0.06
N ARG A 48 4.82 3.90 -0.84
CA ARG A 48 4.36 3.48 -2.18
C ARG A 48 4.62 4.54 -3.27
N CYS A 49 5.69 5.31 -3.12
CA CYS A 49 6.11 6.31 -4.10
C CYS A 49 7.29 5.81 -4.92
N ASP A 50 7.36 6.28 -6.18
CA ASP A 50 8.54 6.15 -7.02
C ASP A 50 9.57 7.21 -6.62
N HIS A 51 10.44 6.85 -5.67
CA HIS A 51 11.45 7.75 -5.12
C HIS A 51 12.43 8.23 -6.21
N ASP A 52 12.79 7.36 -7.15
CA ASP A 52 13.72 7.67 -8.23
C ASP A 52 13.13 8.72 -9.18
N TYR A 53 11.85 8.57 -9.54
CA TYR A 53 11.14 9.55 -10.34
C TYR A 53 11.03 10.91 -9.63
N ILE A 54 10.70 10.92 -8.34
CA ILE A 54 10.59 12.15 -7.55
C ILE A 54 11.94 12.88 -7.46
N GLN A 55 13.02 12.14 -7.21
CA GLN A 55 14.37 12.69 -7.14
C GLN A 55 14.83 13.28 -8.49
N THR A 56 14.42 12.65 -9.59
CA THR A 56 14.73 13.13 -10.95
C THR A 56 13.96 14.41 -11.27
N GLU A 57 12.70 14.49 -10.87
CA GLU A 57 11.81 15.61 -11.22
C GLU A 57 11.93 16.84 -10.31
N ILE A 58 12.41 16.65 -9.07
CA ILE A 58 12.48 17.71 -8.06
C ILE A 58 13.92 17.79 -7.56
N THR A 59 14.74 18.58 -8.25
CA THR A 59 16.18 18.70 -8.02
C THR A 59 16.57 19.91 -7.15
N PHE A 60 15.62 20.78 -6.82
CA PHE A 60 15.85 21.99 -6.03
C PHE A 60 15.83 21.75 -4.49
N VAL A 61 15.81 20.49 -4.06
CA VAL A 61 15.84 20.07 -2.66
C VAL A 61 16.86 18.96 -2.45
N ASN A 62 17.35 18.83 -1.22
CA ASN A 62 18.21 17.71 -0.82
C ASN A 62 17.41 16.62 -0.15
N TYR A 63 17.30 15.45 -0.78
CA TYR A 63 16.68 14.30 -0.14
C TYR A 63 17.61 13.74 0.94
N VAL A 64 17.08 13.61 2.14
CA VAL A 64 17.76 12.97 3.26
C VAL A 64 17.08 11.67 3.64
N ARG A 65 17.86 10.66 4.02
CA ARG A 65 17.37 9.34 4.45
C ARG A 65 16.89 9.31 5.90
N ASP A 66 17.24 10.31 6.71
CA ASP A 66 16.88 10.38 8.13
C ASP A 66 15.95 11.55 8.41
N ARG A 67 14.77 11.27 8.97
CA ARG A 67 13.82 12.29 9.41
C ARG A 67 14.44 13.31 10.36
N LYS A 68 15.39 12.92 11.21
CA LYS A 68 16.04 13.82 12.18
C LYS A 68 16.96 14.85 11.52
N GLN A 69 17.42 14.57 10.30
CA GLN A 69 18.29 15.46 9.53
C GLN A 69 17.49 16.36 8.55
N ALA A 70 16.17 16.16 8.49
CA ALA A 70 15.28 16.87 7.59
C ALA A 70 14.83 18.20 8.17
N GLN A 71 14.84 19.23 7.32
CA GLN A 71 14.22 20.52 7.57
C GLN A 71 12.76 20.53 7.14
N VAL A 72 12.37 19.63 6.23
CA VAL A 72 10.99 19.40 5.82
C VAL A 72 10.71 17.90 5.86
N HIS A 73 9.74 17.48 6.65
CA HIS A 73 9.23 16.12 6.64
C HIS A 73 7.93 16.10 5.84
N VAL A 74 7.89 15.34 4.75
CA VAL A 74 6.70 15.19 3.93
C VAL A 74 6.07 13.84 4.24
N LEU A 75 4.94 13.84 4.94
CA LEU A 75 4.18 12.64 5.28
C LEU A 75 3.08 12.42 4.24
N VAL A 76 3.10 11.26 3.61
CA VAL A 76 2.19 10.92 2.51
C VAL A 76 1.30 9.77 2.94
N THR A 77 0.00 10.07 3.05
CA THR A 77 -1.03 9.08 3.33
C THR A 77 -1.91 8.89 2.11
N THR A 78 -2.49 7.70 1.95
CA THR A 78 -3.35 7.42 0.79
C THR A 78 -4.64 6.75 1.19
N GLN A 79 -5.75 7.18 0.60
CA GLN A 79 -7.05 6.54 0.76
C GLN A 79 -7.63 6.19 -0.60
N ARG A 80 -8.30 5.05 -0.69
CA ARG A 80 -8.98 4.64 -1.93
C ARG A 80 -10.23 5.50 -2.13
N THR A 81 -10.40 6.08 -3.32
CA THR A 81 -11.61 6.85 -3.63
C THR A 81 -12.76 5.93 -4.03
N GLY A 82 -13.98 6.44 -3.91
CA GLY A 82 -15.18 5.75 -4.40
C GLY A 82 -15.16 5.48 -5.91
N SER A 83 -14.44 6.30 -6.66
CA SER A 83 -14.23 6.15 -8.10
C SER A 83 -13.18 5.09 -8.47
N GLY A 84 -12.62 4.37 -7.50
CA GLY A 84 -11.63 3.32 -7.76
C GLY A 84 -10.20 3.83 -7.96
N GLY A 85 -9.99 5.15 -7.91
CA GLY A 85 -8.68 5.81 -7.85
C GLY A 85 -8.15 5.94 -6.42
N ARG A 86 -7.31 6.94 -6.16
CA ARG A 86 -6.64 7.13 -4.87
C ARG A 86 -6.45 8.60 -4.56
N GLU A 87 -6.84 9.02 -3.37
CA GLU A 87 -6.49 10.32 -2.80
C GLU A 87 -5.14 10.17 -2.08
N TYR A 88 -4.21 11.07 -2.39
CA TYR A 88 -2.92 11.24 -1.75
C TYR A 88 -3.00 12.52 -0.92
N THR A 89 -2.80 12.41 0.38
CA THR A 89 -2.69 13.56 1.29
C THR A 89 -1.21 13.76 1.64
N LEU A 90 -0.66 14.89 1.22
CA LEU A 90 0.74 15.27 1.43
C LEU A 90 0.80 16.32 2.54
N THR A 91 1.25 15.91 3.73
CA THR A 91 1.43 16.80 4.88
C THR A 91 2.89 17.25 4.94
N PHE A 92 3.14 18.55 4.78
CA PHE A 92 4.46 19.15 4.87
C PHE A 92 4.68 19.69 6.29
N ILE A 93 5.72 19.19 6.97
CA ILE A 93 6.01 19.51 8.36
C ILE A 93 7.41 20.13 8.44
N GLY A 94 7.48 21.44 8.67
CA GLY A 94 8.72 22.18 8.84
C GLY A 94 9.44 21.85 10.16
N ARG A 95 10.77 21.81 10.10
CA ARG A 95 11.70 21.53 11.20
C ARG A 95 12.89 22.50 11.14
N GLU A 96 13.67 22.57 12.22
CA GLU A 96 14.79 23.52 12.36
C GLU A 96 14.35 24.96 12.02
N LYS A 97 14.96 25.59 11.01
CA LYS A 97 14.65 26.94 10.54
C LYS A 97 13.24 27.11 9.96
N PHE A 98 12.50 26.02 9.73
CA PHE A 98 11.13 26.03 9.21
C PHE A 98 10.07 25.66 10.27
N ILE A 99 10.41 25.68 11.56
CA ILE A 99 9.42 25.48 12.63
C ILE A 99 8.25 26.47 12.47
N GLY A 100 7.02 25.97 12.62
CA GLY A 100 5.78 26.74 12.43
C GLY A 100 5.27 26.77 11.00
N MET A 101 6.06 26.32 10.02
CA MET A 101 5.59 26.13 8.64
C MET A 101 5.04 24.72 8.48
N ALA A 102 3.71 24.62 8.32
CA ALA A 102 3.04 23.39 7.96
C ALA A 102 2.03 23.65 6.84
N ASP A 103 1.79 22.63 6.03
CA ASP A 103 0.79 22.67 4.97
C ASP A 103 0.27 21.26 4.67
N THR A 104 -0.91 21.16 4.08
CA THR A 104 -1.48 19.88 3.63
C THR A 104 -2.09 20.06 2.26
N LEU A 105 -1.53 19.36 1.28
CA LEU A 105 -2.03 19.36 -0.09
C LEU A 105 -2.61 17.99 -0.44
N LYS A 106 -3.61 17.99 -1.32
CA LYS A 106 -4.25 16.77 -1.79
C LYS A 106 -4.07 16.60 -3.30
N PHE A 107 -3.87 15.37 -3.72
CA PHE A 107 -3.91 14.95 -5.12
C PHE A 107 -4.83 13.74 -5.24
N VAL A 108 -5.76 13.77 -6.19
CA VAL A 108 -6.67 12.65 -6.42
C VAL A 108 -6.39 12.07 -7.79
N SER A 109 -5.97 10.80 -7.84
CA SER A 109 -5.84 10.08 -9.10
C SER A 109 -7.18 9.46 -9.50
N GLY A 110 -7.46 9.49 -10.80
CA GLY A 110 -8.53 8.74 -11.45
C GLY A 110 -8.25 7.23 -11.47
N ASN A 111 -9.24 6.46 -11.90
CA ASN A 111 -9.14 5.01 -12.11
C ASN A 111 -8.55 4.63 -13.48
N THR A 112 -8.58 5.55 -14.44
CA THR A 112 -7.97 5.43 -15.77
C THR A 112 -6.57 6.01 -15.83
N ASP A 113 -6.14 6.75 -14.79
CA ASP A 113 -4.82 7.35 -14.71
C ASP A 113 -3.75 6.25 -14.77
N THR A 114 -2.82 6.41 -15.69
CA THR A 114 -1.67 5.52 -15.80
C THR A 114 -0.71 5.78 -14.64
N GLY A 115 0.22 4.85 -14.40
CA GLY A 115 1.29 5.08 -13.43
C GLY A 115 2.09 6.36 -13.71
N ASN A 116 2.18 6.77 -14.99
CA ASN A 116 2.80 8.02 -15.39
C ASN A 116 1.97 9.26 -14.97
N ASP A 117 0.66 9.22 -15.15
CA ASP A 117 -0.23 10.33 -14.77
C ASP A 117 -0.23 10.52 -13.25
N ILE A 118 -0.29 9.42 -12.51
CA ILE A 118 -0.24 9.41 -11.04
C ILE A 118 1.08 10.02 -10.54
N ARG A 119 2.22 9.57 -11.06
CA ARG A 119 3.53 10.09 -10.62
C ARG A 119 3.71 11.56 -10.97
N GLN A 120 3.22 12.01 -12.14
CA GLN A 120 3.26 13.43 -12.53
C GLN A 120 2.38 14.30 -11.63
N GLY A 121 1.14 13.87 -11.36
CA GLY A 121 0.23 14.61 -10.49
C GLY A 121 0.79 14.75 -9.08
N TYR A 122 1.27 13.64 -8.51
CA TYR A 122 1.88 13.64 -7.18
C TYR A 122 3.17 14.49 -7.11
N VAL A 123 4.05 14.41 -8.10
CA VAL A 123 5.26 15.26 -8.20
C VAL A 123 4.89 16.74 -8.30
N THR A 124 3.84 17.09 -9.05
CA THR A 124 3.37 18.46 -9.16
C THR A 124 2.91 18.99 -7.81
N THR A 125 2.13 18.20 -7.06
CA THR A 125 1.70 18.56 -5.70
C THR A 125 2.87 18.68 -4.74
N LEU A 126 3.88 17.81 -4.83
CA LEU A 126 5.13 17.95 -4.08
C LEU A 126 5.86 19.25 -4.43
N LYS A 127 6.02 19.59 -5.71
CA LYS A 127 6.66 20.83 -6.16
C LYS A 127 5.95 22.04 -5.56
N LEU A 128 4.62 22.09 -5.61
CA LEU A 128 3.81 23.17 -5.04
C LEU A 128 4.04 23.34 -3.53
N GLY A 129 4.03 22.25 -2.76
CA GLY A 129 4.26 22.31 -1.31
C GLY A 129 5.71 22.64 -0.93
N LEU A 130 6.69 22.11 -1.67
CA LEU A 130 8.12 22.32 -1.39
C LEU A 130 8.61 23.71 -1.80
N VAL A 131 8.02 24.35 -2.81
CA VAL A 131 8.38 25.70 -3.27
C VAL A 131 8.33 26.70 -2.11
N ARG A 132 7.38 26.58 -1.19
CA ARG A 132 7.27 27.47 -0.03
C ARG A 132 8.50 27.42 0.88
N PHE A 133 9.12 26.25 1.02
CA PHE A 133 10.34 26.06 1.81
C PHE A 133 11.59 26.48 1.03
N ALA A 134 11.64 26.17 -0.26
CA ALA A 134 12.73 26.60 -1.14
C ALA A 134 12.79 28.13 -1.32
N ALA A 135 11.64 28.81 -1.29
CA ALA A 135 11.55 30.28 -1.33
C ALA A 135 12.25 30.98 -0.15
N LYS A 136 12.56 30.24 0.92
CA LYS A 136 13.27 30.73 2.12
C LYS A 136 14.76 30.36 2.11
N THR A 137 15.30 29.89 0.97
CA THR A 137 16.72 29.58 0.80
C THR A 137 17.27 30.28 -0.45
N PRO A 138 18.62 30.36 -0.62
CA PRO A 138 19.24 30.89 -1.83
C PRO A 138 18.77 30.25 -3.15
N VAL A 139 18.28 29.00 -3.10
CA VAL A 139 17.75 28.26 -4.25
C VAL A 139 16.53 28.95 -4.87
N ALA A 140 15.81 29.79 -4.13
CA ALA A 140 14.67 30.56 -4.63
C ALA A 140 14.97 31.34 -5.94
N LYS A 141 16.20 31.85 -6.08
CA LYS A 141 16.62 32.63 -7.26
C LYS A 141 16.67 31.80 -8.56
N GLN A 142 16.67 30.48 -8.45
CA GLN A 142 16.75 29.54 -9.57
C GLN A 142 15.40 28.91 -9.91
N ILE A 143 14.34 29.23 -9.14
CA ILE A 143 13.00 28.68 -9.35
C ILE A 143 12.21 29.65 -10.21
N SER A 144 11.73 29.17 -11.35
CA SER A 144 10.73 29.86 -12.16
C SER A 144 9.37 29.20 -11.96
N ILE A 145 8.33 30.01 -11.72
CA ILE A 145 6.96 29.56 -11.59
C ILE A 145 6.19 30.10 -12.79
N SER A 146 5.69 29.21 -13.64
CA SER A 146 4.80 29.56 -14.73
C SER A 146 3.38 29.09 -14.42
N HIS A 147 2.41 29.96 -14.68
CA HIS A 147 1.00 29.63 -14.61
C HIS A 147 0.47 29.47 -16.04
N GLN A 148 0.04 28.27 -16.39
CA GLN A 148 -0.67 28.06 -17.64
C GLN A 148 -2.08 28.61 -17.52
N LYS A 149 -2.34 29.73 -18.19
CA LYS A 149 -3.67 30.31 -18.28
C LYS A 149 -4.55 29.36 -19.11
N GLN A 150 -5.40 28.58 -18.45
CA GLN A 150 -6.49 27.92 -19.14
C GLN A 150 -7.53 28.98 -19.52
N GLU A 151 -7.83 29.11 -20.80
CA GLU A 151 -9.07 29.76 -21.25
C GLU A 151 -10.23 28.83 -20.92
N VAL A 152 -10.70 28.87 -19.66
CA VAL A 152 -11.87 28.13 -19.25
C VAL A 152 -13.09 29.00 -19.50
N GLY A 153 -13.76 28.81 -20.63
CA GLY A 153 -15.20 29.12 -20.70
C GLY A 153 -15.95 28.24 -19.70
N PRO A 154 -17.04 28.71 -19.08
CA PRO A 154 -17.79 27.95 -18.09
C PRO A 154 -18.51 26.78 -18.76
N ALA A 155 -17.79 25.69 -19.03
CA ALA A 155 -18.37 24.40 -19.28
C ALA A 155 -18.55 23.74 -17.93
N GLU A 156 -19.74 23.88 -17.35
CA GLU A 156 -20.19 23.02 -16.27
C GLU A 156 -20.17 21.59 -16.82
N VAL A 157 -19.09 20.84 -16.56
CA VAL A 157 -18.98 19.44 -16.99
C VAL A 157 -19.97 18.66 -16.14
N LYS A 158 -21.20 18.53 -16.65
CA LYS A 158 -22.26 17.77 -16.00
C LYS A 158 -21.87 16.30 -15.96
N ASP A 159 -21.69 15.77 -14.75
CA ASP A 159 -21.44 14.35 -14.54
C ASP A 159 -22.67 13.53 -14.97
N LYS A 160 -22.56 12.84 -16.11
CA LYS A 160 -23.61 11.97 -16.66
C LYS A 160 -23.81 10.71 -15.84
N TRP A 161 -22.82 10.32 -15.03
CA TRP A 161 -22.84 9.09 -14.23
C TRP A 161 -23.32 9.35 -12.80
N ASN A 162 -23.45 10.61 -12.37
CA ASN A 162 -23.91 11.01 -11.04
C ASN A 162 -23.18 10.20 -9.93
N HIS A 163 -21.85 10.35 -9.86
CA HIS A 163 -20.96 9.69 -8.90
C HIS A 163 -20.88 8.16 -8.97
N TRP A 164 -21.54 7.50 -9.94
CA TRP A 164 -21.38 6.06 -10.15
C TRP A 164 -20.08 5.74 -10.89
N VAL A 165 -19.36 4.75 -10.36
CA VAL A 165 -18.19 4.17 -11.01
C VAL A 165 -18.32 2.66 -11.09
N PHE A 166 -18.13 2.15 -12.30
CA PHE A 166 -18.22 0.74 -12.65
C PHE A 166 -16.83 0.19 -12.96
N ARG A 167 -16.52 -1.01 -12.47
CA ARG A 167 -15.27 -1.71 -12.75
C ARG A 167 -15.56 -3.17 -13.04
N ILE A 168 -15.07 -3.65 -14.17
CA ILE A 168 -15.03 -5.08 -14.52
C ILE A 168 -13.57 -5.52 -14.37
N SER A 169 -13.34 -6.72 -13.84
CA SER A 169 -12.00 -7.31 -13.74
C SER A 169 -12.09 -8.80 -14.02
N ALA A 170 -11.16 -9.30 -14.82
CA ALA A 170 -10.98 -10.72 -15.10
C ALA A 170 -9.51 -11.08 -14.86
N ARG A 171 -9.27 -12.26 -14.31
CA ARG A 171 -7.94 -12.81 -14.06
C ARG A 171 -7.91 -14.27 -14.48
N GLY A 172 -6.78 -14.71 -15.01
CA GLY A 172 -6.55 -16.10 -15.41
C GLY A 172 -5.11 -16.50 -15.10
N PHE A 173 -4.93 -17.66 -14.50
CA PHE A 173 -3.62 -18.28 -14.26
C PHE A 173 -3.68 -19.74 -14.71
N PHE A 174 -2.65 -20.15 -15.44
CA PHE A 174 -2.52 -21.47 -16.04
C PHE A 174 -1.09 -21.92 -15.80
N SER A 175 -0.91 -23.13 -15.28
CA SER A 175 0.42 -23.73 -15.10
C SER A 175 0.30 -25.24 -15.28
N GLY A 176 1.36 -25.88 -15.75
CA GLY A 176 1.34 -27.32 -15.94
C GLY A 176 2.74 -27.92 -16.13
N GLN A 177 2.82 -29.19 -15.79
CA GLN A 177 3.94 -30.11 -15.98
C GLN A 177 3.36 -31.44 -16.48
N LYS A 178 4.23 -32.39 -16.84
CA LYS A 178 3.80 -33.66 -17.46
C LYS A 178 2.70 -34.40 -16.69
N GLN A 179 2.73 -34.39 -15.36
CA GLN A 179 1.78 -35.13 -14.50
C GLN A 179 0.75 -34.25 -13.79
N SER A 180 0.82 -32.91 -13.92
CA SER A 180 -0.09 -32.02 -13.20
C SER A 180 -0.38 -30.74 -13.98
N SER A 181 -1.61 -30.24 -13.88
CA SER A 181 -1.99 -28.92 -14.39
C SER A 181 -2.92 -28.19 -13.43
N SER A 182 -2.81 -26.87 -13.41
CA SER A 182 -3.63 -25.98 -12.61
C SER A 182 -4.18 -24.86 -13.46
N LEU A 183 -5.49 -24.69 -13.37
CA LEU A 183 -6.27 -23.62 -13.97
C LEU A 183 -6.92 -22.81 -12.85
N SER A 184 -6.83 -21.49 -12.90
CA SER A 184 -7.58 -20.59 -12.04
C SER A 184 -8.07 -19.39 -12.84
N ILE A 185 -9.38 -19.22 -12.92
CA ILE A 185 -10.03 -18.10 -13.59
C ILE A 185 -10.92 -17.40 -12.57
N GLY A 186 -10.89 -16.07 -12.56
CA GLY A 186 -11.75 -15.27 -11.72
C GLY A 186 -12.28 -14.05 -12.45
N GLY A 187 -13.49 -13.66 -12.13
CA GLY A 187 -14.14 -12.45 -12.62
C GLY A 187 -14.80 -11.70 -11.47
N SER A 188 -14.79 -10.38 -11.53
CA SER A 188 -15.52 -9.52 -10.62
C SER A 188 -16.06 -8.30 -11.35
N PHE A 189 -17.27 -7.89 -11.01
CA PHE A 189 -17.81 -6.59 -11.36
C PHE A 189 -18.05 -5.80 -10.07
N SER A 190 -17.85 -4.49 -10.11
CA SER A 190 -18.23 -3.62 -9.01
C SER A 190 -18.87 -2.33 -9.51
N ALA A 191 -19.95 -1.92 -8.87
CA ALA A 191 -20.56 -0.60 -9.03
C ALA A 191 -20.46 0.14 -7.71
N SER A 192 -19.89 1.33 -7.70
CA SER A 192 -19.69 2.14 -6.50
C SER A 192 -20.26 3.53 -6.71
N HIS A 193 -21.04 4.01 -5.77
CA HIS A 193 -21.51 5.40 -5.73
C HIS A 193 -21.11 5.99 -4.40
N VAL A 194 -20.28 7.03 -4.43
CA VAL A 194 -19.75 7.67 -3.22
C VAL A 194 -19.90 9.18 -3.33
N THR A 195 -20.60 9.74 -2.36
CA THR A 195 -20.73 11.18 -2.09
C THR A 195 -20.39 11.41 -0.62
N ASP A 196 -20.36 12.68 -0.19
CA ASP A 196 -20.05 13.04 1.20
C ASP A 196 -20.93 12.30 2.23
N ASN A 197 -22.18 12.02 1.87
CA ASN A 197 -23.16 11.42 2.78
C ASN A 197 -23.52 9.97 2.45
N TRP A 198 -23.20 9.46 1.26
CA TRP A 198 -23.65 8.14 0.81
C TRP A 198 -22.53 7.32 0.22
N LYS A 199 -22.46 6.05 0.61
CA LYS A 199 -21.58 5.06 0.03
C LYS A 199 -22.38 3.80 -0.29
N ILE A 200 -22.54 3.54 -1.58
CA ILE A 200 -23.17 2.34 -2.11
C ILE A 200 -22.11 1.54 -2.86
N ARG A 201 -22.01 0.25 -2.59
CA ARG A 201 -21.12 -0.66 -3.30
C ARG A 201 -21.84 -1.96 -3.61
N LEU A 202 -21.79 -2.38 -4.86
CA LEU A 202 -22.25 -3.68 -5.35
C LEU A 202 -21.05 -4.42 -5.90
N SER A 203 -20.87 -5.71 -5.59
CA SER A 203 -19.66 -6.46 -5.95
C SER A 203 -19.92 -7.95 -6.15
N PRO A 204 -20.50 -8.36 -7.30
CA PRO A 204 -20.50 -9.76 -7.71
C PRO A 204 -19.09 -10.24 -8.12
N ARG A 205 -18.76 -11.48 -7.74
CA ARG A 205 -17.54 -12.21 -8.10
C ARG A 205 -17.84 -13.66 -8.41
N ALA A 206 -17.03 -14.23 -9.29
CA ALA A 206 -17.02 -15.64 -9.61
C ALA A 206 -15.57 -16.11 -9.73
N ASP A 207 -15.23 -17.19 -9.06
CA ASP A 207 -13.91 -17.81 -9.11
C ASP A 207 -14.11 -19.30 -9.44
N TYR A 208 -13.30 -19.80 -10.36
CA TYR A 208 -13.22 -21.20 -10.75
C TYR A 208 -11.77 -21.62 -10.73
N SER A 209 -11.48 -22.70 -10.02
CA SER A 209 -10.17 -23.35 -10.08
C SER A 209 -10.34 -24.82 -10.43
N ARG A 210 -9.36 -25.37 -11.14
CA ARG A 210 -9.29 -26.79 -11.45
C ARG A 210 -7.85 -27.24 -11.35
N ARG A 211 -7.60 -28.26 -10.55
CA ARG A 211 -6.33 -29.00 -10.55
C ARG A 211 -6.56 -30.35 -11.20
N SER A 212 -5.69 -30.75 -12.10
CA SER A 212 -5.75 -32.06 -12.75
C SER A 212 -4.43 -32.78 -12.57
N PHE A 213 -4.50 -34.08 -12.26
CA PHE A 213 -3.34 -34.96 -12.06
C PHE A 213 -3.49 -36.20 -12.91
N THR A 214 -2.39 -36.64 -13.54
CA THR A 214 -2.35 -37.89 -14.31
C THR A 214 -1.55 -38.92 -13.53
N ILE A 215 -2.20 -40.00 -13.11
CA ILE A 215 -1.64 -41.12 -12.34
C ILE A 215 -2.04 -42.40 -13.08
N ASP A 216 -1.09 -43.29 -13.38
CA ASP A 216 -1.33 -44.55 -14.10
C ASP A 216 -2.11 -44.37 -15.43
N ASP A 217 -1.74 -43.35 -16.21
CA ASP A 217 -2.39 -42.91 -17.46
C ASP A 217 -3.87 -42.47 -17.32
N GLU A 218 -4.40 -42.42 -16.10
CA GLU A 218 -5.72 -41.85 -15.80
C GLU A 218 -5.60 -40.40 -15.34
N THR A 219 -6.42 -39.51 -15.91
CA THR A 219 -6.46 -38.10 -15.51
C THR A 219 -7.63 -37.81 -14.59
N GLN A 220 -7.32 -37.46 -13.34
CA GLN A 220 -8.30 -36.99 -12.38
C GLN A 220 -8.35 -35.46 -12.36
N SER A 221 -9.55 -34.88 -12.35
CA SER A 221 -9.75 -33.43 -12.32
C SER A 221 -10.58 -33.02 -11.11
N LEU A 222 -10.11 -31.98 -10.44
CA LEU A 222 -10.62 -31.51 -9.15
C LEU A 222 -11.05 -30.05 -9.31
N PRO A 223 -12.30 -29.80 -9.75
CA PRO A 223 -12.85 -28.45 -9.84
C PRO A 223 -13.28 -27.94 -8.46
N ASP A 224 -13.05 -26.65 -8.24
CA ASP A 224 -13.60 -25.86 -7.14
C ASP A 224 -14.16 -24.55 -7.71
N HIS A 225 -15.33 -24.15 -7.23
CA HIS A 225 -15.98 -22.91 -7.64
C HIS A 225 -16.53 -22.15 -6.44
N SER A 226 -16.40 -20.83 -6.53
CA SER A 226 -16.93 -19.89 -5.57
C SER A 226 -17.63 -18.75 -6.30
N TYR A 227 -18.88 -18.51 -5.93
CA TYR A 227 -19.66 -17.37 -6.40
C TYR A 227 -20.00 -16.50 -5.20
N GLY A 228 -19.93 -15.19 -5.37
CA GLY A 228 -20.24 -14.24 -4.33
C GLY A 228 -20.89 -12.99 -4.87
N PHE A 229 -21.81 -12.43 -4.13
CA PHE A 229 -22.32 -11.09 -4.30
C PHE A 229 -22.25 -10.43 -2.94
N ALA A 230 -21.54 -9.30 -2.87
CA ALA A 230 -21.50 -8.45 -1.70
C ALA A 230 -22.11 -7.09 -2.04
N SER A 231 -22.90 -6.57 -1.13
CA SER A 231 -23.48 -5.24 -1.22
C SER A 231 -23.31 -4.50 0.09
N THR A 232 -23.06 -3.19 -0.01
CA THR A 232 -22.88 -2.29 1.12
C THR A 232 -23.64 -1.00 0.83
N PHE A 233 -24.49 -0.59 1.76
CA PHE A 233 -25.15 0.70 1.76
C PHE A 233 -24.82 1.40 3.07
N VAL A 234 -24.21 2.58 3.00
CA VAL A 234 -23.83 3.36 4.17
C VAL A 234 -24.28 4.80 3.95
N ARG A 235 -24.81 5.40 5.01
CA ARG A 235 -25.15 6.81 5.08
C ARG A 235 -24.47 7.44 6.30
N SER A 236 -23.70 8.50 6.07
CA SER A 236 -23.15 9.34 7.13
C SER A 236 -24.27 10.17 7.76
N ILE A 237 -24.32 10.18 9.09
CA ILE A 237 -25.27 11.00 9.87
C ILE A 237 -24.62 12.33 10.25
N ASN A 238 -23.35 12.27 10.66
CA ASN A 238 -22.49 13.42 10.95
C ASN A 238 -21.02 13.00 10.80
N GLU A 239 -20.08 13.82 11.28
CA GLU A 239 -18.64 13.56 11.21
C GLU A 239 -18.17 12.29 11.94
N HIS A 240 -18.99 11.68 12.79
CA HIS A 240 -18.61 10.55 13.65
C HIS A 240 -19.50 9.32 13.52
N TRP A 241 -20.75 9.49 13.11
CA TRP A 241 -21.74 8.42 13.08
C TRP A 241 -22.14 8.08 11.66
N SER A 242 -22.21 6.79 11.36
CA SER A 242 -22.85 6.28 10.15
C SER A 242 -23.73 5.09 10.43
N VAL A 243 -24.73 4.90 9.58
CA VAL A 243 -25.62 3.73 9.60
C VAL A 243 -25.58 3.07 8.24
N GLY A 244 -25.66 1.75 8.22
CA GLY A 244 -25.61 1.04 6.98
C GLY A 244 -26.14 -0.37 7.06
N SER A 245 -25.93 -1.10 5.97
CA SER A 245 -26.25 -2.50 5.89
C SER A 245 -25.34 -3.21 4.89
N PHE A 246 -25.07 -4.47 5.20
CA PHE A 246 -24.29 -5.38 4.38
C PHE A 246 -25.20 -6.51 3.92
N GLN A 247 -25.20 -6.80 2.63
CA GLN A 247 -25.90 -7.94 2.06
C GLN A 247 -24.92 -8.86 1.37
N GLY A 248 -25.16 -10.15 1.51
CA GLY A 248 -24.32 -11.18 0.94
C GLY A 248 -25.16 -12.26 0.29
N ALA A 249 -24.76 -12.72 -0.88
CA ALA A 249 -25.16 -14.02 -1.40
C ALA A 249 -23.91 -14.79 -1.82
N SER A 250 -23.78 -16.06 -1.47
CA SER A 250 -22.58 -16.83 -1.82
C SER A 250 -22.85 -18.31 -2.02
N SER A 251 -21.99 -18.95 -2.81
CA SER A 251 -21.93 -20.39 -3.02
C SER A 251 -20.47 -20.82 -3.08
N SER A 252 -20.11 -21.91 -2.42
CA SER A 252 -18.74 -22.43 -2.40
C SER A 252 -18.77 -23.96 -2.30
N THR A 253 -17.94 -24.63 -3.10
CA THR A 253 -17.69 -26.07 -2.95
C THR A 253 -16.84 -26.36 -1.72
N PHE A 254 -15.74 -25.61 -1.52
CA PHE A 254 -14.84 -25.77 -0.38
C PHE A 254 -15.54 -25.63 0.99
N SER A 255 -16.39 -24.60 1.15
CA SER A 255 -17.08 -24.32 2.42
C SER A 255 -18.43 -25.05 2.57
N ASN A 256 -18.70 -26.08 1.75
CA ASN A 256 -19.96 -26.86 1.78
C ASN A 256 -21.25 -26.02 1.59
N THR A 257 -21.16 -24.81 1.01
CA THR A 257 -22.30 -23.89 0.90
C THR A 257 -22.90 -23.94 -0.50
N LYS A 258 -24.12 -24.46 -0.63
CA LYS A 258 -24.85 -24.45 -1.92
C LYS A 258 -25.36 -23.05 -2.21
N LEU A 259 -25.99 -22.42 -1.22
CA LEU A 259 -26.43 -21.03 -1.25
C LEU A 259 -26.46 -20.49 0.18
N GLN A 260 -25.86 -19.33 0.40
CA GLN A 260 -26.06 -18.53 1.59
C GLN A 260 -26.59 -17.17 1.17
N VAL A 261 -27.59 -16.65 1.88
CA VAL A 261 -28.06 -15.27 1.75
C VAL A 261 -28.04 -14.62 3.13
N ALA A 262 -27.48 -13.42 3.22
CA ALA A 262 -27.31 -12.69 4.46
C ALA A 262 -27.76 -11.24 4.33
N PHE A 263 -28.40 -10.73 5.39
CA PHE A 263 -28.75 -9.32 5.55
C PHE A 263 -28.32 -8.87 6.95
N THR A 264 -27.44 -7.88 7.00
CA THR A 264 -26.77 -7.44 8.22
C THR A 264 -26.78 -5.92 8.32
N PRO A 265 -27.79 -5.29 8.95
CA PRO A 265 -27.72 -3.88 9.33
C PRO A 265 -26.54 -3.62 10.27
N ALA A 266 -26.06 -2.38 10.23
CA ALA A 266 -24.87 -1.96 10.96
C ALA A 266 -24.95 -0.52 11.42
N PHE A 267 -24.30 -0.26 12.55
CA PHE A 267 -24.10 1.06 13.13
C PHE A 267 -22.61 1.25 13.36
N GLU A 268 -22.11 2.42 12.97
CA GLU A 268 -20.71 2.77 13.12
C GLU A 268 -20.57 4.06 13.90
N TYR A 269 -19.61 4.07 14.82
CA TYR A 269 -19.12 5.27 15.49
C TYR A 269 -17.61 5.36 15.31
N ASN A 270 -17.11 6.48 14.78
CA ASN A 270 -15.70 6.80 14.75
C ASN A 270 -15.39 7.88 15.78
N LEU A 271 -14.43 7.62 16.68
CA LEU A 271 -14.03 8.59 17.70
C LEU A 271 -13.43 9.85 17.07
N PHE A 272 -12.68 9.70 15.98
CA PHE A 272 -12.14 10.82 15.21
C PHE A 272 -13.09 11.19 14.07
N PRO A 273 -13.21 12.48 13.71
CA PRO A 273 -14.09 12.90 12.63
C PRO A 273 -13.61 12.32 11.29
N TYR A 274 -14.53 12.00 10.38
CA TYR A 274 -14.20 11.38 9.09
C TYR A 274 -13.21 12.17 8.23
N SER A 275 -13.16 13.50 8.41
CA SER A 275 -12.15 14.38 7.80
C SER A 275 -10.70 14.06 8.20
N GLU A 276 -10.48 13.35 9.33
CA GLU A 276 -9.16 12.95 9.82
C GLU A 276 -8.83 11.47 9.54
N SER A 277 -9.74 10.69 8.95
CA SER A 277 -9.59 9.23 8.73
C SER A 277 -8.35 8.82 7.95
N THR A 278 -7.74 9.71 7.14
CA THR A 278 -6.48 9.41 6.44
C THR A 278 -5.25 9.41 7.35
N ARG A 279 -5.38 9.96 8.55
CA ARG A 279 -4.29 10.07 9.53
C ARG A 279 -4.57 9.26 10.79
N ARG A 280 -5.81 9.28 11.28
CA ARG A 280 -6.22 8.52 12.45
C ARG A 280 -7.70 8.19 12.41
N GLU A 281 -8.05 6.96 12.77
CA GLU A 281 -9.41 6.54 13.05
C GLU A 281 -9.44 5.58 14.25
N LEU A 282 -10.53 5.64 15.01
CA LEU A 282 -10.87 4.61 15.99
C LEU A 282 -12.36 4.31 15.80
N ARG A 283 -12.61 3.27 15.00
CA ARG A 283 -13.94 2.89 14.54
C ARG A 283 -14.49 1.75 15.39
N PHE A 284 -15.71 1.94 15.86
CA PHE A 284 -16.56 0.92 16.46
C PHE A 284 -17.66 0.58 15.46
N LEU A 285 -17.69 -0.65 14.98
CA LEU A 285 -18.69 -1.13 14.02
C LEU A 285 -19.47 -2.27 14.66
N TYR A 286 -20.76 -2.04 14.92
CA TYR A 286 -21.67 -3.06 15.40
C TYR A 286 -22.59 -3.52 14.27
N ARG A 287 -22.73 -4.83 14.13
CA ARG A 287 -23.52 -5.50 13.10
C ARG A 287 -24.44 -6.50 13.75
N ILE A 288 -25.68 -6.57 13.30
CA ILE A 288 -26.65 -7.57 13.74
C ILE A 288 -27.39 -8.07 12.51
N GLY A 289 -27.53 -9.38 12.33
CA GLY A 289 -28.03 -9.88 11.06
C GLY A 289 -28.49 -11.33 11.06
N ALA A 290 -29.12 -11.68 9.96
CA ALA A 290 -29.61 -13.02 9.67
C ALA A 290 -28.91 -13.57 8.44
N ARG A 291 -28.58 -14.86 8.46
CA ARG A 291 -28.14 -15.60 7.27
C ARG A 291 -28.92 -16.90 7.14
N LYS A 292 -29.46 -17.17 5.95
CA LYS A 292 -30.06 -18.45 5.58
C LYS A 292 -29.06 -19.22 4.73
N ILE A 293 -28.79 -20.46 5.11
CA ILE A 293 -27.78 -21.31 4.47
C ILE A 293 -28.45 -22.61 4.01
N GLN A 294 -28.15 -22.99 2.78
CA GLN A 294 -28.41 -24.33 2.24
C GLN A 294 -27.06 -24.99 1.96
N TYR A 295 -26.87 -26.17 2.52
CA TYR A 295 -25.61 -26.91 2.42
C TYR A 295 -25.59 -27.82 1.18
N ARG A 296 -24.38 -28.12 0.68
CA ARG A 296 -24.21 -29.07 -0.44
C ARG A 296 -24.31 -30.51 0.04
N LYS A 297 -23.78 -30.77 1.23
CA LYS A 297 -23.80 -32.04 1.96
C LYS A 297 -24.25 -31.77 3.40
N GLU A 298 -24.82 -32.79 4.03
CA GLU A 298 -25.23 -32.72 5.45
C GLU A 298 -24.04 -32.31 6.32
N THR A 299 -24.27 -31.40 7.28
CA THR A 299 -23.24 -30.95 8.22
C THR A 299 -23.02 -31.99 9.33
N ILE A 300 -21.92 -31.87 10.09
CA ILE A 300 -21.71 -32.64 11.34
C ILE A 300 -22.81 -32.45 12.40
N PHE A 301 -23.68 -31.43 12.24
CA PHE A 301 -24.83 -31.14 13.09
C PHE A 301 -26.17 -31.62 12.49
N ASP A 302 -26.13 -32.52 11.51
CA ASP A 302 -27.29 -33.11 10.84
C ASP A 302 -28.22 -32.07 10.16
N LYS A 303 -27.63 -30.99 9.65
CA LYS A 303 -28.32 -29.92 8.92
C LYS A 303 -28.04 -30.01 7.42
N THR A 304 -29.09 -29.82 6.63
CA THR A 304 -29.02 -29.57 5.18
C THR A 304 -29.38 -28.12 4.84
N GLU A 305 -30.10 -27.46 5.74
CA GLU A 305 -30.36 -26.02 5.73
C GLU A 305 -30.50 -25.48 7.16
N GLU A 306 -30.22 -24.19 7.34
CA GLU A 306 -30.49 -23.50 8.60
C GLU A 306 -30.60 -21.98 8.43
N THR A 307 -31.16 -21.31 9.44
CA THR A 307 -31.19 -19.86 9.54
C THR A 307 -30.50 -19.44 10.83
N LEU A 308 -29.45 -18.64 10.70
CA LEU A 308 -28.60 -18.22 11.79
C LEU A 308 -28.75 -16.73 12.04
N LEU A 309 -29.14 -16.38 13.26
CA LEU A 309 -29.19 -15.01 13.76
C LEU A 309 -27.99 -14.77 14.67
N GLY A 310 -27.33 -13.63 14.51
CA GLY A 310 -26.18 -13.28 15.33
C GLY A 310 -25.80 -11.82 15.22
N HIS A 311 -24.73 -11.47 15.92
CA HIS A 311 -24.15 -10.14 15.88
C HIS A 311 -22.63 -10.19 15.88
N GLU A 312 -22.03 -9.06 15.54
CA GLU A 312 -20.60 -8.85 15.45
C GLU A 312 -20.29 -7.43 15.93
N LEU A 313 -19.21 -7.29 16.71
CA LEU A 313 -18.63 -6.02 17.09
C LEU A 313 -17.17 -6.01 16.63
N SER A 314 -16.82 -4.97 15.88
CA SER A 314 -15.45 -4.71 15.45
C SER A 314 -14.97 -3.37 16.03
N VAL A 315 -13.76 -3.37 16.57
CA VAL A 315 -13.04 -2.17 17.02
C VAL A 315 -11.74 -2.07 16.24
N THR A 316 -11.61 -1.03 15.41
CA THR A 316 -10.43 -0.81 14.56
C THR A 316 -9.76 0.51 14.93
N LEU A 317 -8.48 0.47 15.30
CA LEU A 317 -7.61 1.62 15.45
C LEU A 317 -6.65 1.66 14.25
N GLU A 318 -6.66 2.74 13.49
CA GLU A 318 -5.64 3.02 12.48
C GLU A 318 -5.03 4.39 12.80
N THR A 319 -3.70 4.48 12.89
CA THR A 319 -3.01 5.75 13.09
C THR A 319 -1.72 5.78 12.30
N THR A 320 -1.50 6.87 11.57
CA THR A 320 -0.27 7.14 10.83
C THR A 320 0.40 8.41 11.34
N GLN A 321 1.67 8.30 11.71
CA GLN A 321 2.49 9.38 12.24
C GLN A 321 3.89 9.35 11.61
N THR A 322 4.69 10.39 11.87
CA THR A 322 6.08 10.51 11.35
C THR A 322 7.04 9.40 11.82
N TRP A 323 6.64 8.60 12.81
CA TRP A 323 7.40 7.44 13.29
C TRP A 323 6.95 6.12 12.66
N GLY A 324 5.83 6.11 11.93
CA GLY A 324 5.27 4.92 11.30
C GLY A 324 3.74 4.86 11.46
N SER A 325 3.19 3.66 11.26
CA SER A 325 1.75 3.41 11.33
C SER A 325 1.43 2.23 12.23
N ILE A 326 0.22 2.25 12.78
CA ILE A 326 -0.36 1.16 13.55
C ILE A 326 -1.77 0.93 13.03
N GLU A 327 -2.09 -0.34 12.78
CA GLU A 327 -3.43 -0.84 12.59
C GLU A 327 -3.68 -1.97 13.58
N PHE A 328 -4.67 -1.81 14.45
CA PHE A 328 -5.17 -2.88 15.32
C PHE A 328 -6.65 -3.07 15.06
N SER A 329 -7.08 -4.31 14.88
CA SER A 329 -8.49 -4.65 14.75
C SER A 329 -8.84 -5.81 15.66
N LEU A 330 -9.88 -5.65 16.46
CA LEU A 330 -10.46 -6.70 17.28
C LEU A 330 -11.91 -6.90 16.85
N GLU A 331 -12.24 -8.11 16.38
CA GLU A 331 -13.57 -8.48 15.91
C GLU A 331 -14.09 -9.67 16.71
N GLY A 332 -15.26 -9.54 17.30
CA GLY A 332 -15.95 -10.63 18.00
C GLY A 332 -17.34 -10.84 17.43
N SER A 333 -17.72 -12.10 17.22
CA SER A 333 -19.07 -12.46 16.77
C SER A 333 -19.58 -13.72 17.43
N ASN A 334 -20.90 -13.85 17.56
CA ASN A 334 -21.57 -15.06 18.01
C ASN A 334 -22.98 -15.17 17.44
N PHE A 335 -23.56 -16.36 17.55
CA PHE A 335 -24.97 -16.61 17.24
C PHE A 335 -25.84 -16.50 18.49
N PHE A 336 -27.09 -16.05 18.32
CA PHE A 336 -28.02 -15.87 19.44
C PHE A 336 -28.59 -17.19 19.97
N HIS A 337 -28.67 -18.22 19.14
CA HIS A 337 -29.16 -19.54 19.56
C HIS A 337 -28.15 -20.29 20.43
N ASP A 338 -26.85 -20.00 20.26
CA ASP A 338 -25.75 -20.61 21.01
C ASP A 338 -24.52 -19.68 21.00
N PHE A 339 -24.26 -19.03 22.13
CA PHE A 339 -23.11 -18.12 22.29
C PHE A 339 -21.77 -18.86 22.33
N SER A 340 -21.76 -20.18 22.53
CA SER A 340 -20.53 -20.98 22.43
C SER A 340 -20.03 -21.07 20.98
N LYS A 341 -20.93 -20.87 20.00
CA LYS A 341 -20.60 -20.70 18.58
C LYS A 341 -20.21 -19.24 18.33
N ASN A 342 -18.92 -18.98 18.51
CA ASN A 342 -18.34 -17.65 18.40
C ASN A 342 -17.03 -17.64 17.63
N ARG A 343 -16.62 -16.45 17.21
CA ARG A 343 -15.31 -16.17 16.65
C ARG A 343 -14.76 -14.90 17.27
N LEU A 344 -13.47 -14.93 17.60
CA LEU A 344 -12.74 -13.75 18.05
C LEU A 344 -11.47 -13.63 17.22
N THR A 345 -11.33 -12.55 16.48
CA THR A 345 -10.21 -12.28 15.59
C THR A 345 -9.48 -11.03 16.04
N PHE A 346 -8.18 -11.14 16.26
CA PHE A 346 -7.29 -10.01 16.49
C PHE A 346 -6.30 -9.89 15.34
N PHE A 347 -6.27 -8.72 14.71
CA PHE A 347 -5.30 -8.35 13.69
C PHE A 347 -4.44 -7.19 14.19
N ALA A 348 -3.14 -7.27 13.90
CA ALA A 348 -2.20 -6.22 14.20
C ALA A 348 -1.20 -6.03 13.05
N GLU A 349 -1.07 -4.79 12.60
CA GLU A 349 0.00 -4.31 11.72
C GLU A 349 0.69 -3.12 12.37
N LEU A 350 1.99 -3.23 12.58
CA LEU A 350 2.85 -2.21 13.13
C LEU A 350 3.95 -1.94 12.12
N GLU A 351 4.03 -0.73 11.59
CA GLU A 351 5.17 -0.27 10.82
C GLU A 351 5.88 0.82 11.61
N MET A 352 7.12 0.60 12.01
CA MET A 352 7.84 1.52 12.88
C MET A 352 9.23 1.84 12.34
N ARG A 353 9.59 3.12 12.38
CA ARG A 353 10.94 3.63 12.10
C ARG A 353 11.61 3.97 13.43
N LEU A 354 12.34 3.01 13.98
CA LEU A 354 12.90 3.07 15.33
C LEU A 354 14.07 4.05 15.41
N PHE A 355 15.05 3.91 14.53
CA PHE A 355 16.21 4.79 14.44
C PHE A 355 16.71 4.87 12.98
N LYS A 356 17.74 5.70 12.75
CA LYS A 356 18.24 6.02 11.41
C LYS A 356 18.49 4.77 10.58
N GLY A 357 17.81 4.69 9.43
CA GLY A 357 17.94 3.57 8.50
C GLY A 357 17.23 2.29 8.92
N PHE A 358 16.76 2.17 10.17
CA PHE A 358 16.13 0.96 10.68
C PHE A 358 14.61 1.06 10.71
N SER A 359 13.94 0.14 10.04
CA SER A 359 12.50 -0.06 10.14
C SER A 359 12.14 -1.50 10.51
N LEU A 360 11.05 -1.61 11.27
CA LEU A 360 10.45 -2.84 11.72
C LEU A 360 8.99 -2.86 11.23
N THR A 361 8.63 -3.91 10.51
CA THR A 361 7.23 -4.21 10.20
C THR A 361 6.84 -5.51 10.92
N LEU A 362 5.77 -5.47 11.70
CA LEU A 362 5.15 -6.63 12.31
C LEU A 362 3.74 -6.73 11.76
N VAL A 363 3.37 -7.87 11.20
CA VAL A 363 2.00 -8.15 10.78
C VAL A 363 1.59 -9.48 11.39
N GLY A 364 0.43 -9.54 12.01
CA GLY A 364 -0.08 -10.78 12.57
C GLY A 364 -1.60 -10.80 12.67
N SER A 365 -2.14 -12.00 12.60
CA SER A 365 -3.55 -12.27 12.88
C SER A 365 -3.65 -13.52 13.74
N TYR A 366 -4.57 -13.51 14.69
CA TYR A 366 -4.98 -14.67 15.46
C TYR A 366 -6.50 -14.71 15.53
N SER A 367 -7.07 -15.83 15.11
CA SER A 367 -8.50 -16.11 15.18
C SER A 367 -8.73 -17.29 16.12
N ARG A 368 -9.60 -17.13 17.11
CA ARG A 368 -10.20 -18.24 17.85
C ARG A 368 -11.52 -18.59 17.16
N ILE A 369 -11.65 -19.82 16.71
CA ILE A 369 -12.73 -20.27 15.82
C ILE A 369 -13.58 -21.32 16.52
N ARG A 370 -14.89 -21.06 16.65
CA ARG A 370 -15.87 -22.00 17.23
C ARG A 370 -17.20 -21.99 16.48
N ASP A 371 -17.21 -21.43 15.27
CA ASP A 371 -18.40 -21.13 14.48
C ASP A 371 -18.44 -21.87 13.13
N GLN A 372 -17.64 -22.93 12.94
CA GLN A 372 -17.60 -23.75 11.72
C GLN A 372 -18.83 -24.69 11.61
N LEU A 373 -20.01 -24.11 11.45
CA LEU A 373 -21.29 -24.85 11.34
C LEU A 373 -21.43 -25.58 9.99
N SER A 374 -20.69 -25.15 8.97
CA SER A 374 -20.71 -25.69 7.60
C SER A 374 -19.96 -27.01 7.41
N LEU A 375 -19.21 -27.49 8.42
CA LEU A 375 -18.38 -28.69 8.30
C LEU A 375 -19.19 -29.90 7.85
N THR A 376 -18.74 -30.55 6.79
CA THR A 376 -19.40 -31.71 6.19
C THR A 376 -19.36 -32.92 7.12
N LYS A 377 -20.46 -33.67 7.22
CA LYS A 377 -20.56 -34.94 7.96
C LYS A 377 -19.75 -36.04 7.30
N GLY A 378 -19.12 -36.89 8.13
CA GLY A 378 -18.32 -38.04 7.70
C GLY A 378 -16.82 -37.79 7.60
N ASP A 379 -16.05 -38.87 7.49
CA ASP A 379 -14.59 -38.82 7.45
C ASP A 379 -14.05 -38.14 6.19
N ALA A 380 -12.82 -37.64 6.27
CA ALA A 380 -12.14 -37.02 5.15
C ALA A 380 -11.40 -38.08 4.36
N GLU A 381 -11.69 -38.17 3.07
CA GLU A 381 -10.79 -38.88 2.16
C GLU A 381 -9.40 -38.22 2.23
N THR A 382 -8.34 -39.03 2.21
CA THR A 382 -6.96 -38.56 2.37
C THR A 382 -6.62 -37.54 1.29
N GLU A 383 -7.12 -37.75 0.08
CA GLU A 383 -6.98 -36.88 -1.07
C GLU A 383 -7.64 -35.52 -0.83
N ASP A 384 -8.80 -35.48 -0.18
CA ASP A 384 -9.50 -34.23 0.13
C ASP A 384 -8.74 -33.40 1.17
N VAL A 385 -8.06 -34.06 2.11
CA VAL A 385 -7.20 -33.41 3.12
C VAL A 385 -5.93 -32.87 2.50
N LEU A 386 -5.17 -33.72 1.80
CA LEU A 386 -3.87 -33.36 1.22
C LEU A 386 -4.00 -32.28 0.14
N LEU A 387 -5.13 -32.26 -0.57
CA LEU A 387 -5.40 -31.29 -1.63
C LEU A 387 -6.22 -30.09 -1.16
N LEU A 388 -6.53 -30.01 0.14
CA LEU A 388 -7.30 -28.92 0.77
C LEU A 388 -8.64 -28.66 0.04
N ARG A 389 -9.42 -29.72 -0.18
CA ARG A 389 -10.70 -29.67 -0.94
C ARG A 389 -11.92 -29.42 -0.09
N ARG A 390 -11.80 -29.62 1.22
CA ARG A 390 -12.87 -29.39 2.17
C ARG A 390 -12.34 -28.66 3.39
N GLU A 391 -13.20 -27.85 3.98
CA GLU A 391 -12.92 -27.23 5.26
C GLU A 391 -12.71 -28.30 6.34
N LEU A 392 -11.67 -28.14 7.15
CA LEU A 392 -11.37 -29.02 8.28
C LEU A 392 -11.70 -28.30 9.59
N ALA A 393 -12.09 -29.08 10.60
CA ALA A 393 -12.35 -28.55 11.93
C ALA A 393 -11.06 -27.95 12.51
N THR A 394 -11.13 -26.71 12.95
CA THR A 394 -10.07 -26.02 13.67
C THR A 394 -10.64 -25.21 14.82
N SER A 395 -9.86 -25.05 15.88
CA SER A 395 -10.20 -24.16 16.99
C SER A 395 -9.51 -22.80 16.91
N PHE A 396 -8.53 -22.66 16.01
CA PHE A 396 -7.79 -21.42 15.81
C PHE A 396 -7.15 -21.33 14.42
N GLU A 397 -6.80 -20.13 14.02
CA GLU A 397 -5.97 -19.85 12.85
C GLU A 397 -5.05 -18.67 13.19
N TYR A 398 -3.78 -18.74 12.79
CA TYR A 398 -2.89 -17.61 12.99
C TYR A 398 -1.85 -17.51 11.88
N PHE A 399 -1.39 -16.28 11.66
CA PHE A 399 -0.17 -16.02 10.91
C PHE A 399 0.56 -14.86 11.55
N SER A 400 1.88 -14.82 11.37
CA SER A 400 2.69 -13.69 11.74
C SER A 400 3.86 -13.57 10.77
N PHE A 401 4.25 -12.34 10.47
CA PHE A 401 5.41 -12.02 9.69
C PHE A 401 6.14 -10.81 10.28
N VAL A 402 7.46 -10.90 10.29
CA VAL A 402 8.37 -9.85 10.75
C VAL A 402 9.26 -9.44 9.59
N ARG A 403 9.29 -8.14 9.28
CA ARG A 403 10.26 -7.55 8.36
C ARG A 403 11.19 -6.63 9.11
N LEU A 404 12.49 -6.88 8.97
CA LEU A 404 13.54 -5.98 9.39
C LEU A 404 14.17 -5.38 8.16
N SER A 405 14.33 -4.06 8.14
CA SER A 405 15.09 -3.38 7.10
C SER A 405 16.08 -2.42 7.75
N TYR A 406 17.34 -2.51 7.35
CA TYR A 406 18.37 -1.57 7.76
C TYR A 406 19.09 -1.01 6.53
N THR A 407 18.88 0.28 6.28
CA THR A 407 19.52 1.02 5.19
C THR A 407 20.65 1.88 5.75
N PHE A 408 21.87 1.65 5.28
CA PHE A 408 23.07 2.41 5.61
C PHE A 408 23.74 2.98 4.35
N GLY A 409 24.68 3.91 4.50
CA GLY A 409 25.39 4.57 3.40
C GLY A 409 25.19 6.08 3.35
N SER A 410 25.54 6.69 2.22
CA SER A 410 25.46 8.15 2.02
C SER A 410 24.08 8.72 2.39
N ILE A 411 24.07 9.86 3.07
CA ILE A 411 22.84 10.60 3.37
C ILE A 411 22.22 11.22 2.12
N PHE A 412 23.05 11.48 1.10
CA PHE A 412 22.64 12.00 -0.19
C PHE A 412 22.57 10.86 -1.21
N SER A 413 21.47 10.83 -1.94
CA SER A 413 21.13 9.78 -2.91
C SER A 413 20.49 10.47 -4.11
N SER A 414 21.22 11.32 -4.82
CA SER A 414 20.69 12.08 -5.96
C SER A 414 21.08 11.48 -7.33
N VAL A 415 21.96 10.48 -7.35
CA VAL A 415 22.44 9.86 -8.60
C VAL A 415 21.60 8.63 -8.92
N VAL A 416 20.72 8.75 -9.91
CA VAL A 416 19.99 7.61 -10.50
C VAL A 416 20.84 7.03 -11.63
N ASN A 417 21.28 5.77 -11.52
CA ASN A 417 22.01 5.07 -12.57
C ASN A 417 21.14 3.95 -13.15
N SER A 418 20.66 4.14 -14.38
CA SER A 418 19.76 3.21 -15.08
C SER A 418 20.47 2.09 -15.85
N ARG A 419 21.82 2.03 -15.82
CA ARG A 419 22.59 1.03 -16.57
C ARG A 419 22.45 -0.35 -15.91
N PHE A 420 22.38 -1.40 -16.73
CA PHE A 420 22.20 -2.80 -16.30
C PHE A 420 21.03 -2.98 -15.33
N GLY A 421 19.81 -2.68 -15.80
CA GLY A 421 18.59 -2.69 -14.99
C GLY A 421 18.50 -3.88 -14.03
N ASN A 422 18.07 -3.62 -12.80
CA ASN A 422 17.99 -4.61 -11.73
C ASN A 422 17.21 -5.85 -12.18
N SER A 423 17.89 -6.99 -12.30
CA SER A 423 17.25 -8.29 -12.48
C SER A 423 16.40 -8.57 -11.23
N ARG A 424 15.08 -8.70 -11.40
CA ARG A 424 14.19 -9.16 -10.34
C ARG A 424 14.47 -10.65 -10.10
N ASN A 425 14.98 -10.98 -8.91
CA ASN A 425 14.90 -12.34 -8.36
C ASN A 425 13.64 -12.48 -7.51
#